data_AF-A0A853GHH1-F1
#
_entry.id   AF-A0A853GHH1-F1
#
_cell.length_a   1.000
_cell.length_b   1.000
_cell.length_c   1.000
_cell.angle_alpha   90.00
_cell.angle_beta   90.00
_cell.angle_gamma   90.00
#
_symmetry.space_group_name_H-M   'P 1'
#
loop_
_entity.id
_entity.type
_entity.pdbx_description
1 polymer ?
#
loop_
_entity_poly.entity_id
_entity_poly.type
_entity_poly.pdbx_seq_one_letter_code
_entity_poly.pdbx_strand_id
1 'polypeptide(L)'
;MEVLQGVVMTSPVKKGTYRASHQVTIDSITTDYDLERRDKSGDTTIQAGAQVIGTINTPFGESTVQTNLPYSEVLENGHSKVQAPHGVYGVTFAAGAEKYR
;
A
#
# COMPACT_ATOMS: atom_id res chain seq x y z
N MET A 1 8.88 -5.79 3.61
CA MET A 1 8.83 -5.54 2.15
C MET A 1 7.62 -6.19 1.47
N GLU A 2 7.32 -7.47 1.75
CA GLU A 2 6.24 -8.18 1.04
C GLU A 2 4.85 -7.56 1.19
N VAL A 3 4.52 -7.00 2.36
CA VAL A 3 3.23 -6.33 2.61
C VAL A 3 3.04 -5.13 1.67
N LEU A 4 4.04 -4.24 1.57
CA LEU A 4 3.99 -3.08 0.67
C LEU A 4 3.80 -3.51 -0.79
N GLN A 5 4.59 -4.50 -1.23
CA GLN A 5 4.48 -5.00 -2.60
C GLN A 5 3.11 -5.63 -2.85
N GLY A 6 2.59 -6.41 -1.90
CA GLY A 6 1.27 -7.01 -2.01
C GLY A 6 0.16 -5.97 -2.17
N VAL A 7 0.14 -4.92 -1.32
CA VAL A 7 -0.90 -3.89 -1.43
C VAL A 7 -0.79 -3.11 -2.74
N VAL A 8 0.41 -2.70 -3.15
CA VAL A 8 0.60 -1.94 -4.40
C VAL A 8 0.17 -2.77 -5.61
N MET A 9 0.54 -4.05 -5.66
CA MET A 9 0.29 -4.89 -6.83
C MET A 9 -1.16 -5.39 -6.92
N THR A 10 -1.85 -5.51 -5.79
CA THR A 10 -3.29 -5.84 -5.75
C THR A 10 -4.19 -4.61 -5.93
N SER A 11 -3.63 -3.40 -5.81
CA SER A 11 -4.38 -2.16 -5.96
C SER A 11 -4.90 -1.91 -7.37
N PRO A 12 -6.14 -1.40 -7.52
CA PRO A 12 -6.71 -1.02 -8.80
C PRO A 12 -5.91 0.11 -9.49
N VAL A 13 -5.82 0.01 -10.82
CA VAL A 13 -4.87 0.77 -11.65
C VAL A 13 -5.52 1.88 -12.45
N LYS A 14 -6.86 2.00 -12.49
CA LYS A 14 -7.63 2.89 -13.40
C LYS A 14 -6.85 4.10 -13.94
N LYS A 15 -6.48 5.05 -13.08
CA LYS A 15 -5.54 6.15 -13.39
C LYS A 15 -4.12 5.92 -12.87
N GLY A 16 -3.93 4.98 -11.95
CA GLY A 16 -2.69 4.72 -11.21
C GLY A 16 -2.60 5.49 -9.89
N THR A 17 -3.57 6.34 -9.57
CA THR A 17 -3.57 7.19 -8.36
C THR A 17 -3.65 6.37 -7.08
N TYR A 18 -4.58 5.41 -7.00
CA TYR A 18 -4.74 4.60 -5.79
C TYR A 18 -3.50 3.73 -5.56
N ARG A 19 -3.01 3.04 -6.60
CA ARG A 19 -1.73 2.34 -6.56
C ARG A 19 -0.57 3.25 -6.13
N ALA A 20 -0.52 4.48 -6.61
CA ALA A 20 0.54 5.42 -6.28
C ALA A 20 0.50 5.94 -4.83
N SER A 21 -0.66 5.87 -4.19
CA SER A 21 -0.94 6.51 -2.91
C SER A 21 -0.44 5.76 -1.69
N HIS A 22 -0.02 4.51 -1.85
CA HIS A 22 0.52 3.73 -0.74
C HIS A 22 1.84 4.34 -0.27
N GLN A 23 1.95 4.54 1.03
CA GLN A 23 3.11 5.15 1.67
C GLN A 23 3.55 4.27 2.82
N VAL A 24 4.85 4.35 3.13
CA VAL A 24 5.43 3.73 4.32
C VAL A 24 5.87 4.83 5.26
N THR A 25 5.56 4.68 6.54
CA THR A 25 6.06 5.51 7.63
C THR A 25 6.69 4.63 8.70
N ILE A 26 7.68 5.16 9.41
CA ILE A 26 8.37 4.49 10.51
C ILE A 26 8.04 5.24 11.80
N ASP A 27 7.60 4.50 12.82
CA ASP A 27 7.27 5.00 14.16
C ASP A 27 6.35 6.24 14.17
N SER A 28 5.49 6.35 13.15
CA SER A 28 4.58 7.48 12.91
C SER A 28 3.49 7.12 11.91
N ILE A 29 2.45 7.95 11.84
CA ILE A 29 1.45 7.95 10.78
C ILE A 29 1.44 9.30 10.05
N THR A 30 0.91 9.33 8.83
CA THR A 30 0.72 10.57 8.08
C THR A 30 -0.73 10.69 7.63
N THR A 31 -1.21 11.91 7.43
CA THR A 31 -2.49 12.18 6.75
C THR A 31 -2.28 12.64 5.31
N ASP A 32 -1.04 12.67 4.84
CA ASP A 32 -0.70 13.20 3.52
C ASP A 32 -1.23 12.30 2.41
N TYR A 33 -1.71 12.94 1.36
CA TYR A 33 -2.14 12.30 0.13
C TYR A 33 -1.92 13.23 -1.07
N ASP A 34 -1.78 12.63 -2.25
CA ASP A 34 -1.66 13.36 -3.51
C ASP A 34 -2.65 12.79 -4.53
N LEU A 35 -3.63 13.61 -4.91
CA LEU A 35 -4.66 13.25 -5.89
C LEU A 35 -4.16 13.30 -7.33
N GLU A 36 -2.97 13.85 -7.59
CA GLU A 36 -2.35 13.99 -8.91
C GLU A 36 -1.21 13.01 -9.16
N ARG A 37 -0.61 12.43 -8.12
CA ARG A 37 0.38 11.35 -8.27
C ARG A 37 -0.20 10.16 -9.04
N ARG A 38 0.57 9.61 -9.99
CA ARG A 38 0.20 8.45 -10.79
C ARG A 38 1.36 7.46 -10.86
N ASP A 39 1.05 6.20 -10.63
CA ASP A 39 1.99 5.10 -10.82
C ASP A 39 1.19 3.86 -11.23
N LYS A 40 1.17 3.59 -12.54
CA LYS A 40 0.43 2.44 -13.07
C LYS A 40 1.19 1.13 -12.86
N SER A 41 2.53 1.16 -12.94
CA SER A 41 3.31 -0.06 -12.72
C SER A 41 3.37 -0.40 -11.24
N GLY A 42 3.47 0.61 -10.37
CA GLY A 42 3.67 0.48 -8.93
C GLY A 42 5.13 0.51 -8.53
N ASP A 43 6.06 0.54 -9.49
CA ASP A 43 7.49 0.44 -9.23
C ASP A 43 8.01 1.64 -8.45
N THR A 44 7.55 2.85 -8.78
CA THR A 44 8.00 4.07 -8.10
C THR A 44 7.48 4.12 -6.66
N THR A 45 6.26 3.63 -6.43
CA THR A 45 5.68 3.53 -5.09
C THR A 45 6.37 2.47 -4.25
N ILE A 46 6.66 1.30 -4.82
CA ILE A 46 7.42 0.24 -4.12
C ILE A 46 8.82 0.72 -3.79
N GLN A 47 9.52 1.35 -4.75
CA GLN A 47 10.85 1.91 -4.52
C GLN A 47 10.83 2.98 -3.43
N ALA A 48 9.87 3.90 -3.43
CA ALA A 48 9.76 4.93 -2.39
C ALA A 48 9.60 4.32 -0.98
N GLY A 49 8.71 3.34 -0.83
CA GLY A 49 8.57 2.64 0.46
C GLY A 49 9.79 1.81 0.85
N ALA A 50 10.48 1.19 -0.12
CA ALA A 50 11.73 0.49 0.12
C ALA A 50 12.83 1.43 0.65
N GLN A 51 12.91 2.66 0.14
CA GLN A 51 13.84 3.67 0.64
C GLN A 51 13.55 4.02 2.10
N VAL A 52 12.27 4.24 2.46
CA VAL A 52 11.87 4.53 3.85
C VAL A 52 12.20 3.35 4.77
N ILE A 53 11.90 2.12 4.35
CA ILE A 53 12.24 0.92 5.15
C ILE A 53 13.77 0.78 5.30
N GLY A 54 14.53 1.15 4.27
CA GLY A 54 15.99 1.14 4.30
C GLY A 54 16.61 2.12 5.29
N THR A 55 15.86 3.11 5.80
CA THR A 55 16.35 4.03 6.84
C THR A 55 16.18 3.47 8.26
N ILE A 56 15.51 2.33 8.44
CA ILE A 56 15.36 1.69 9.74
C ILE A 56 16.74 1.21 10.20
N ASN A 57 17.28 1.87 11.22
CA ASN A 57 18.56 1.57 11.84
C ASN A 57 18.41 1.04 13.28
N THR A 58 17.18 0.88 13.75
CA THR A 58 16.85 0.32 15.06
C THR A 58 16.48 -1.16 14.93
N PRO A 59 16.77 -1.98 15.95
CA PRO A 59 16.41 -3.40 15.95
C PRO A 59 14.89 -3.62 16.08
N PHE A 60 14.17 -2.63 16.60
CA PHE A 60 12.72 -2.66 16.81
C PHE A 60 12.12 -1.30 16.42
N GLY A 61 10.96 -1.35 15.78
CA GLY A 61 10.19 -0.19 15.34
C GLY A 61 8.94 -0.64 14.60
N GLU A 62 7.96 0.24 14.48
CA GLU A 62 6.74 0.01 13.73
C GLU A 62 6.89 0.57 12.32
N SER A 63 6.65 -0.27 11.31
CA SER A 63 6.53 0.19 9.92
C SER A 63 5.07 0.10 9.50
N THR A 64 4.47 1.24 9.17
CA THR A 64 3.07 1.31 8.77
C THR A 64 2.98 1.50 7.26
N VAL A 65 2.20 0.63 6.60
CA VAL A 65 1.81 0.81 5.20
C VAL A 65 0.40 1.38 5.17
N GLN A 66 0.21 2.53 4.54
CA GLN A 66 -1.07 3.25 4.57
C GLN A 66 -1.39 3.96 3.25
N THR A 67 -2.66 4.26 3.02
CA THR A 67 -3.13 5.21 2.00
C THR A 67 -4.17 6.12 2.62
N ASN A 68 -4.10 7.41 2.31
CA ASN A 68 -4.97 8.44 2.89
C ASN A 68 -5.83 9.13 1.83
N LEU A 69 -5.99 8.52 0.66
CA LEU A 69 -6.88 9.08 -0.36
C LEU A 69 -8.32 9.14 0.18
N PRO A 70 -9.07 10.23 -0.02
CA PRO A 70 -10.44 10.36 0.50
C PRO A 70 -11.43 9.26 0.06
N TYR A 71 -11.11 8.53 -1.01
CA TYR A 71 -11.92 7.43 -1.54
C TYR A 71 -11.30 6.03 -1.32
N SER A 72 -10.23 5.91 -0.52
CA SER A 72 -9.50 4.65 -0.35
C SER A 72 -10.35 3.56 0.28
N GLU A 73 -11.12 3.89 1.32
CA GLU A 73 -11.87 2.94 2.15
C GLU A 73 -12.78 2.03 1.33
N VAL A 74 -13.49 2.56 0.34
CA VAL A 74 -14.38 1.74 -0.51
C VAL A 74 -13.58 0.78 -1.39
N LEU A 75 -12.38 1.17 -1.85
CA LEU A 75 -11.51 0.30 -2.64
C LEU A 75 -10.88 -0.79 -1.78
N GLU A 76 -10.50 -0.46 -0.55
CA GLU A 76 -10.01 -1.41 0.45
C GLU A 76 -11.03 -2.49 0.78
N ASN A 77 -12.32 -2.16 0.64
CA ASN A 77 -13.47 -3.04 0.90
C ASN A 77 -14.10 -3.64 -0.38
N GLY A 78 -13.41 -3.64 -1.52
CA GLY A 78 -13.85 -4.42 -2.68
C GLY A 78 -14.76 -3.70 -3.70
N HIS A 79 -14.73 -2.36 -3.73
CA HIS A 79 -15.52 -1.59 -4.70
C HIS A 79 -15.03 -1.76 -6.14
N SER A 80 -13.75 -2.05 -6.36
CA SER A 80 -13.21 -2.34 -7.70
C SER A 80 -13.53 -3.77 -8.14
N LYS A 81 -14.73 -3.96 -8.71
CA LYS A 81 -15.27 -5.29 -9.07
C LYS A 81 -14.39 -6.12 -10.01
N VAL A 82 -13.56 -5.48 -10.83
CA VAL A 82 -12.71 -6.18 -11.80
C VAL A 82 -11.29 -6.40 -11.28
N GLN A 83 -10.72 -5.45 -10.54
CA GLN A 83 -9.29 -5.49 -10.17
C GLN A 83 -9.04 -5.84 -8.70
N ALA A 84 -9.94 -5.46 -7.79
CA ALA A 84 -9.82 -5.75 -6.37
C ALA A 84 -11.22 -6.03 -5.78
N PRO A 85 -11.90 -7.12 -6.20
CA PRO A 85 -13.27 -7.41 -5.76
C PRO A 85 -13.38 -7.77 -4.28
N HIS A 86 -12.28 -8.24 -3.68
CA HIS A 86 -12.20 -8.64 -2.28
C HIS A 86 -11.46 -7.62 -1.40
N GLY A 87 -11.12 -6.46 -1.95
CA GLY A 87 -10.31 -5.46 -1.26
C GLY A 87 -8.81 -5.62 -1.49
N VAL A 88 -8.02 -4.88 -0.71
CA VAL A 88 -6.57 -4.72 -0.93
C VAL A 88 -5.77 -5.12 0.31
N TYR A 89 -5.90 -4.37 1.41
CA TYR A 89 -5.12 -4.64 2.64
C TYR A 89 -5.49 -5.96 3.28
N GLY A 90 -6.79 -6.24 3.48
CA GLY A 90 -7.25 -7.47 4.12
C GLY A 90 -6.80 -8.74 3.37
N VAL A 91 -6.90 -8.74 2.04
CA VAL A 91 -6.46 -9.85 1.18
C VAL A 91 -4.94 -10.02 1.24
N THR A 92 -4.19 -8.91 1.18
CA THR A 92 -2.73 -8.94 1.28
C THR A 92 -2.28 -9.49 2.64
N PHE A 93 -2.91 -9.05 3.73
CA PHE A 93 -2.63 -9.54 5.07
C PHE A 93 -2.91 -11.03 5.18
N ALA A 94 -4.09 -11.50 4.73
CA ALA A 94 -4.45 -12.91 4.77
C ALA A 94 -3.46 -13.78 3.98
N ALA A 95 -3.06 -13.35 2.78
CA ALA A 95 -2.06 -14.04 1.97
C ALA A 95 -0.68 -14.10 2.65
N GLY A 96 -0.27 -13.01 3.31
CA GLY A 96 0.96 -12.97 4.10
C GLY A 96 0.89 -13.91 5.30
N ALA A 97 -0.17 -13.85 6.09
CA ALA A 97 -0.35 -14.67 7.28
C ALA A 97 -0.35 -16.18 6.94
N GLU A 98 -1.01 -16.59 5.86
CA GLU A 98 -1.03 -17.98 5.41
C GLU A 98 0.38 -18.47 5.01
N LYS A 99 1.20 -17.61 4.41
CA LYS A 99 2.56 -17.97 3.99
C LYS A 99 3.49 -18.29 5.17
N TYR A 100 3.25 -17.68 6.34
CA TYR A 100 4.08 -17.84 7.54
C TYR A 100 3.42 -18.71 8.61
N ARG A 101 2.33 -19.40 8.26
CA ARG A 101 1.67 -20.39 9.10
C ARG A 101 2.45 -21.70 9.15
#